data_AF-A0A5B7J420-F1
#
_entry.id   AF-A0A5B7J420-F1
#
_cell.length_a   1.000
_cell.length_b   1.000
_cell.length_c   1.000
_cell.angle_alpha   90.00
_cell.angle_beta   90.00
_cell.angle_gamma   90.00
#
_symmetry.space_group_name_H-M   'P 1'
#
loop_
_entity.id
_entity.type
_entity.pdbx_description
1 polymer ?
#
loop_
_entity_poly.entity_id
_entity_poly.type
_entity_poly.pdbx_seq_one_letter_code
_entity_poly.pdbx_strand_id
1 'polypeptide(L)' 'MEWFSKAADQGHPQASYNLAVGHLQGHPTKLQKGDAHKLIRHAASHGVPEAEEVMKRVCSKGRCDE' A
#
# COMPACT_ATOMS: atom_id res chain seq x y z
N MET A 1 11.48 -7.61 0.98
CA MET A 1 10.16 -7.51 0.32
C MET A 1 9.42 -8.84 0.22
N GLU A 2 10.11 -9.97 0.08
CA GLU A 2 9.44 -11.28 -0.05
C GLU A 2 8.56 -11.66 1.15
N TRP A 3 8.97 -11.31 2.38
CA TRP A 3 8.15 -11.52 3.58
C TRP A 3 6.85 -10.73 3.58
N PHE A 4 6.89 -9.47 3.14
CA PHE A 4 5.69 -8.65 3.01
C PHE A 4 4.78 -9.18 1.89
N SER A 5 5.34 -9.77 0.83
CA SER A 5 4.55 -10.41 -0.23
C SER A 5 3.84 -11.66 0.27
N LYS A 6 4.52 -12.49 1.07
CA LYS A 6 3.91 -13.66 1.73
C LYS A 6 2.85 -13.29 2.75
N ALA A 7 3.05 -12.21 3.49
CA ALA A 7 2.07 -11.75 4.47
C ALA A 7 0.88 -11.06 3.78
N ALA A 8 1.10 -10.32 2.70
CA ALA A 8 0.03 -9.79 1.85
C ALA A 8 -0.80 -10.93 1.22
N ASP A 9 -0.14 -11.99 0.77
CA ASP A 9 -0.78 -13.21 0.24
C ASP A 9 -1.62 -13.93 1.31
N GLN A 10 -1.14 -13.94 2.56
CA GLN A 10 -1.92 -14.43 3.72
C GLN A 10 -3.03 -13.48 4.17
N GLY A 11 -3.31 -12.40 3.43
CA GLY A 11 -4.37 -11.45 3.75
C GLY A 11 -4.03 -10.50 4.90
N HIS A 12 -2.76 -10.30 5.21
CA HIS A 12 -2.32 -9.38 6.26
C HIS A 12 -2.28 -7.95 5.72
N PRO A 13 -3.25 -7.08 6.05
CA PRO A 13 -3.40 -5.78 5.39
C PRO A 13 -2.23 -4.83 5.71
N GLN A 14 -1.61 -4.97 6.89
CA GLN A 14 -0.41 -4.25 7.28
C GLN A 14 0.82 -4.60 6.42
N ALA A 15 0.91 -5.85 5.95
CA ALA A 15 1.98 -6.25 5.06
C ALA A 15 1.76 -5.72 3.64
N SER A 16 0.52 -5.73 3.15
CA SER A 16 0.12 -5.10 1.89
C SER A 16 0.50 -3.62 1.88
N TYR A 17 0.27 -2.91 2.98
CA TYR A 17 0.70 -1.53 3.16
C TYR A 17 2.24 -1.37 3.11
N ASN A 18 2.99 -2.14 3.90
CA ASN A 18 4.45 -2.06 3.91
C ASN A 18 5.08 -2.41 2.55
N LEU A 19 4.48 -3.36 1.83
CA LEU A 19 4.89 -3.71 0.47
C LEU A 19 4.64 -2.54 -0.50
N ALA A 20 3.49 -1.87 -0.39
CA ALA A 20 3.16 -0.72 -1.21
C ALA A 20 4.06 0.49 -0.92
N VAL A 21 4.31 0.79 0.35
CA VAL A 21 5.18 1.89 0.77
C VAL A 21 6.63 1.63 0.37
N GLY A 22 7.12 0.41 0.53
CA GLY A 22 8.45 0.02 0.04
C GLY A 22 8.58 0.26 -1.46
N HIS A 23 7.53 -0.05 -2.23
CA HIS A 23 7.49 0.22 -3.67
C HIS A 23 7.47 1.71 -4.00
N LEU A 24 6.66 2.51 -3.30
CA LEU A 24 6.62 3.96 -3.49
C LEU A 24 7.93 4.65 -3.13
N GLN A 25 8.70 4.10 -2.18
CA GLN A 25 10.04 4.56 -1.83
C GLN A 25 11.12 4.20 -2.87
N GLY A 26 10.76 3.48 -3.94
CA GLY A 26 11.69 3.12 -5.01
C GLY A 26 12.52 1.87 -4.72
N HIS A 27 12.13 1.04 -3.75
CA HIS A 27 12.76 -0.27 -3.61
C HIS A 27 12.47 -1.12 -4.85
N PRO A 28 13.39 -2.01 -5.25
CA PRO A 28 13.14 -2.98 -6.31
C PRO A 28 12.07 -3.97 -5.82
N THR A 29 10.84 -3.76 -6.25
CA THR A 29 9.71 -4.64 -5.98
C THR A 29 9.15 -5.15 -7.29
N LYS A 30 8.51 -6.32 -7.26
CA LYS A 30 7.80 -6.86 -8.43
C LYS A 30 6.45 -6.18 -8.70
N LEU A 31 6.06 -5.18 -7.90
CA LEU A 31 4.80 -4.47 -8.09
C LEU A 31 4.95 -3.39 -9.17
N GLN A 32 3.84 -2.98 -9.78
CA GLN A 32 3.81 -1.75 -10.57
C GLN A 32 3.30 -0.57 -9.74
N LYS A 33 3.58 0.67 -10.15
CA LYS A 33 3.16 1.88 -9.42
C LYS A 33 1.64 1.95 -9.18
N GLY A 34 0.84 1.32 -10.05
CA GLY A 34 -0.61 1.20 -9.89
C GLY A 34 -1.03 0.20 -8.81
N ASP A 35 -0.26 -0.87 -8.61
CA ASP A 35 -0.57 -1.91 -7.62
C ASP A 35 -0.32 -1.42 -6.19
N ALA A 36 0.67 -0.56 -5.96
CA ALA A 36 0.90 0.04 -4.65
C ALA A 36 -0.31 0.84 -4.13
N HIS A 37 -0.95 1.62 -5.00
CA HIS A 37 -2.16 2.37 -4.62
C HIS A 37 -3.33 1.43 -4.29
N LYS A 38 -3.51 0.34 -5.05
CA LYS A 38 -4.54 -0.67 -4.76
C LYS A 38 -4.29 -1.36 -3.42
N LEU A 39 -3.03 -1.69 -3.12
CA LEU A 39 -2.63 -2.30 -1.84
C LEU A 39 -2.86 -1.36 -0.66
N ILE A 40 -2.54 -0.06 -0.79
CA ILE A 40 -2.81 0.95 0.25
C ILE A 40 -4.31 1.12 0.46
N ARG A 41 -5.08 1.24 -0.63
CA ARG A 41 -6.55 1.37 -0.56
C ARG A 41 -7.17 0.14 0.11
N HIS A 42 -6.71 -1.06 -0.23
CA HIS A 42 -7.14 -2.29 0.40
C HIS A 42 -6.80 -2.30 1.90
N ALA A 43 -5.55 -1.99 2.27
CA ALA A 43 -5.14 -1.93 3.67
C ALA A 43 -5.94 -0.89 4.48
N ALA A 44 -6.22 0.29 3.91
CA ALA A 44 -7.07 1.31 4.52
C ALA A 44 -8.52 0.81 4.70
N SER A 45 -9.06 0.10 3.70
CA SER A 45 -10.41 -0.49 3.78
C SER A 45 -10.52 -1.59 4.84
N HIS A 46 -9.39 -2.20 5.24
CA HIS A 46 -9.30 -3.17 6.32
C HIS A 46 -8.98 -2.52 7.69
N GLY A 47 -9.02 -1.19 7.79
CA GLY A 47 -8.83 -0.47 9.05
C GLY A 47 -7.37 -0.35 9.48
N VAL A 48 -6.41 -0.46 8.55
CA VAL A 48 -4.99 -0.23 8.87
C VAL A 48 -4.75 1.28 9.04
N PRO A 49 -4.44 1.77 10.24
CA PRO A 49 -4.30 3.20 10.51
C PRO A 49 -3.14 3.82 9.72
N GLU A 50 -2.04 3.08 9.52
CA GLU A 50 -0.92 3.53 8.69
C GLU A 50 -1.31 3.72 7.22
N ALA A 51 -2.16 2.83 6.70
CA ALA A 51 -2.64 2.91 5.33
C ALA A 51 -3.62 4.06 5.15
N GLU A 52 -4.49 4.30 6.13
CA GLU A 52 -5.36 5.48 6.14
C GLU A 52 -4.57 6.79 6.19
N GLU A 53 -3.52 6.88 6.99
CA GLU A 53 -2.68 8.10 7.05
C GLU A 53 -1.97 8.34 5.73
N VAL A 54 -1.38 7.30 5.13
CA VAL A 54 -0.77 7.42 3.80
C VAL A 54 -1.79 7.74 2.73
N MET A 55 -2.97 7.13 2.77
CA MET A 55 -4.05 7.45 1.84
C MET A 55 -4.42 8.92 1.97
N LYS A 56 -4.55 9.47 3.19
CA LYS A 56 -4.76 10.90 3.42
C LYS A 56 -3.62 11.75 2.85
N ARG A 57 -2.35 11.38 3.06
CA ARG A 57 -1.20 12.11 2.47
C ARG A 57 -1.16 12.06 0.94
N VAL A 58 -1.54 10.92 0.35
CA VAL A 58 -1.60 10.72 -1.11
C VAL A 58 -2.79 11.46 -1.71
N CYS A 59 -3.96 11.40 -1.07
CA CYS A 59 -5.15 12.17 -1.44
C CYS A 59 -4.96 13.67 -1.30
N SER A 60 -4.31 14.13 -0.22
CA SER A 60 -3.99 15.55 -0.01
C SER A 60 -3.05 16.10 -1.08
N LYS A 61 -2.33 15.24 -1.82
CA LYS A 61 -1.56 15.64 -3.01
C LYS A 61 -2.40 15.72 -4.30
N GLY A 62 -3.73 15.70 -4.20
CA GLY A 62 -4.65 16.06 -5.28
C GLY A 62 -5.02 14.94 -6.25
N ARG A 63 -4.91 13.67 -5.85
CA ARG A 63 -5.37 12.52 -6.67
C ARG A 63 -6.05 11.48 -5.81
N CYS A 64 -7.28 11.78 -5.42
CA CYS A 64 -8.21 10.79 -4.92
C CYS A 64 -9.59 11.01 -5.52
N ASP A 65 -9.63 11.03 -6.85
CA ASP A 65 -10.79 10.59 -7.62
C ASP A 65 -10.31 10.27 -9.04
N GLU A 66 -11.07 9.42 -9.74
CA GLU A 66 -10.90 8.88 -11.10
C GLU A 66 -10.16 7.53 -11.23
#